data_AF-A0A2K3IWJ2-F1
#
_entry.id   AF-A0A2K3IWJ2-F1
#
_cell.length_a   1.000
_cell.length_b   1.000
_cell.length_c   1.000
_cell.angle_alpha   90.00
_cell.angle_beta   90.00
_cell.angle_gamma   90.00
#
_symmetry.space_group_name_H-M   'P 1'
#
loop_
_entity.id
_entity.type
_entity.pdbx_description
1 polymer ?
#
loop_
_entity_poly.entity_id
_entity_poly.type
_entity_poly.pdbx_seq_one_letter_code
_entity_poly.pdbx_strand_id
1 'polypeptide(L)'
;MKKRSINRDNYAIAGVIEALLIIALVVMILSTIQLYYIPQIMEEKESDHMDEVLNQFSHLKSVIEVQSMLGVAENDQPISYSPMSSPITMGSEQLPYFVTTGALGQVNIFDKDYVESKIDILPKSPDFLNGIPLTSIRFLGDNAYFVDQNYILEGGAIILKQNDGESTKVTPPINVQNYTTSIKINYTLPLFTSKPGKNITGGSEITFIRTNYTRYYSHSDTSVSWLYIYTDYIQAWNQLLINNDKGLLWEYYSNGYINVTYDNPNFPTRIEITPGTKNLDVELTIVELGVQIGPGFVISD
;
A
#
# COMPACT_ATOMS: atom_id res chain seq x y z
N MET A 1 72.78 5.36 61.09
CA MET A 1 71.45 5.50 60.47
C MET A 1 71.56 5.18 58.99
N LYS A 2 70.91 4.12 58.49
CA LYS A 2 70.98 3.67 57.09
C LYS A 2 69.85 4.34 56.31
N LYS A 3 70.17 5.21 55.35
CA LYS A 3 69.20 5.94 54.52
C LYS A 3 68.66 4.98 53.45
N ARG A 4 67.38 4.60 53.53
CA ARG A 4 66.68 3.79 52.51
C ARG A 4 66.27 4.72 51.36
N SER A 5 66.81 4.51 50.16
CA SER A 5 66.31 5.13 48.94
C SER A 5 65.17 4.29 48.38
N ILE A 6 64.01 4.92 48.15
CA ILE A 6 62.85 4.30 47.51
C ILE A 6 63.06 4.43 46.00
N ASN A 7 63.33 3.32 45.31
CA ASN A 7 63.29 3.28 43.84
C ASN A 7 61.82 3.36 43.41
N ARG A 8 61.48 4.33 42.56
CA ARG A 8 60.15 4.44 41.93
C ARG A 8 60.12 3.53 40.71
N ASP A 9 59.33 2.45 40.78
CA ASP A 9 59.09 1.55 39.64
C ASP A 9 58.09 2.18 38.67
N ASN A 10 58.60 2.78 37.59
CA ASN A 10 57.79 3.34 36.50
C ASN A 10 57.05 2.26 35.67
N TYR A 11 57.41 0.98 35.83
CA TYR A 11 56.77 -0.14 35.15
C TYR A 11 55.30 -0.33 35.54
N ALA A 12 54.96 -0.10 36.81
CA ALA A 12 53.58 -0.19 37.27
C ALA A 12 52.70 0.91 36.66
N ILE A 13 53.26 2.10 36.44
CA ILE A 13 52.56 3.23 35.82
C ILE A 13 52.36 2.97 34.32
N ALA A 14 53.38 2.43 33.64
CA ALA A 14 53.29 2.09 32.22
C ALA A 14 52.20 1.05 31.93
N GLY A 15 52.09 -0.01 32.74
CA GLY A 15 51.07 -1.04 32.57
C GLY A 15 49.63 -0.52 32.76
N VAL A 16 49.42 0.43 33.68
CA VAL A 16 48.11 1.08 33.86
C VAL A 16 47.76 1.94 32.65
N ILE A 17 48.73 2.70 32.11
CA ILE A 17 48.52 3.52 30.92
C ILE A 17 48.20 2.65 29.70
N GLU A 18 48.91 1.54 29.53
CA GLU A 18 48.66 0.58 28.44
C GLU A 18 47.25 -0.01 28.51
N ALA A 19 46.81 -0.45 29.69
CA ALA A 19 45.46 -0.97 29.88
C ALA A 19 44.38 0.10 29.58
N LEU A 20 44.60 1.35 30.02
CA LEU A 20 43.69 2.46 29.71
C LEU A 20 43.61 2.75 28.22
N LEU A 21 44.73 2.69 27.49
CA LEU A 21 44.75 2.88 26.05
C LEU A 21 43.99 1.78 25.31
N ILE A 22 44.10 0.52 25.74
CA ILE A 22 43.35 -0.60 25.15
C ILE A 22 41.85 -0.40 25.37
N ILE A 23 41.42 -0.03 26.58
CA ILE A 23 40.01 0.24 26.88
C ILE A 23 39.51 1.41 26.02
N ALA A 24 40.28 2.50 25.94
CA ALA A 24 39.92 3.66 25.13
C ALA A 24 39.81 3.31 23.64
N LEU A 25 40.72 2.46 23.14
CA LEU A 25 40.68 1.98 21.76
C LEU A 25 39.43 1.14 21.49
N VAL A 26 39.11 0.19 22.38
CA VAL A 26 37.92 -0.65 22.26
C VAL A 26 36.65 0.21 22.27
N VAL A 27 36.58 1.19 23.19
CA VAL A 27 35.45 2.13 23.24
C VAL A 27 35.34 2.93 21.94
N MET A 28 36.45 3.46 21.40
CA MET A 28 36.42 4.18 20.12
C MET A 28 35.93 3.31 18.97
N ILE A 29 36.36 2.05 18.90
CA ILE A 29 35.90 1.11 17.87
C ILE A 29 34.40 0.86 18.01
N LEU A 30 33.93 0.56 19.22
CA LEU A 30 32.50 0.34 19.49
C LEU A 30 31.66 1.57 19.18
N SER A 31 32.12 2.77 19.54
CA SER A 31 31.46 4.02 19.20
C SER A 31 31.37 4.23 17.69
N THR A 32 32.44 3.91 16.95
CA THR A 32 32.44 4.02 15.49
C THR A 32 31.44 3.05 14.86
N ILE A 33 31.40 1.81 15.34
CA ILE A 33 30.41 0.80 14.90
C ILE A 33 28.98 1.30 15.14
N GLN A 34 28.69 1.74 16.37
CA GLN A 34 27.35 2.17 16.77
C GLN A 34 26.88 3.43 16.04
N LEU A 35 27.77 4.38 15.75
CA LEU A 35 27.39 5.68 15.17
C LEU A 35 27.38 5.70 13.65
N TYR A 36 28.18 4.83 13.00
CA TYR A 36 28.34 4.87 11.55
C TYR A 36 27.80 3.63 10.85
N TYR A 37 28.17 2.44 11.33
CA TYR A 37 27.84 1.20 10.63
C TYR A 37 26.44 0.69 10.97
N ILE A 38 26.01 0.80 12.24
CA ILE A 38 24.69 0.33 12.66
C ILE A 38 23.55 1.07 11.95
N PRO A 39 23.54 2.41 11.85
CA PRO A 39 22.48 3.12 11.12
C PRO A 39 22.38 2.67 9.67
N GLN A 40 23.51 2.48 8.98
CA GLN A 40 23.53 2.04 7.58
C GLN A 40 22.95 0.63 7.41
N ILE A 41 23.31 -0.31 8.30
CA ILE A 41 22.77 -1.67 8.27
C ILE A 41 21.26 -1.66 8.56
N MET A 42 20.83 -0.84 9.51
CA MET A 42 19.41 -0.73 9.86
C MET A 42 18.58 -0.09 8.74
N GLU A 43 19.11 0.93 8.07
CA GLU A 43 18.49 1.54 6.89
C GLU A 43 18.27 0.50 5.78
N GLU A 44 19.27 -0.33 5.49
CA GLU A 44 19.15 -1.43 4.52
C GLU A 44 18.07 -2.45 4.95
N LYS A 45 18.06 -2.86 6.23
CA LYS A 45 17.04 -3.78 6.76
C LYS A 45 15.62 -3.21 6.68
N GLU A 46 15.45 -1.92 6.92
CA GLU A 46 14.13 -1.27 6.81
C GLU A 46 13.71 -1.10 5.35
N SER A 47 14.65 -0.79 4.44
CA SER A 47 14.39 -0.80 3.00
C SER A 47 13.94 -2.19 2.51
N ASP A 48 14.67 -3.24 2.87
CA ASP A 48 14.33 -4.63 2.53
C ASP A 48 12.98 -5.04 3.11
N HIS A 49 12.68 -4.59 4.33
CA HIS A 49 11.36 -4.78 4.94
C HIS A 49 10.25 -4.14 4.11
N MET A 50 10.43 -2.90 3.65
CA MET A 50 9.43 -2.23 2.82
C MET A 50 9.23 -2.92 1.46
N ASP A 51 10.28 -3.48 0.87
CA ASP A 51 10.18 -4.26 -0.37
C ASP A 51 9.41 -5.56 -0.15
N GLU A 52 9.63 -6.24 0.99
CA GLU A 52 8.85 -7.40 1.40
C GLU A 52 7.36 -7.05 1.57
N VAL A 53 7.03 -5.93 2.21
CA VAL A 53 5.64 -5.47 2.35
C VAL A 53 5.00 -5.22 0.98
N LEU A 54 5.70 -4.58 0.05
CA LEU A 54 5.20 -4.38 -1.31
C LEU A 54 4.90 -5.71 -2.03
N ASN A 55 5.79 -6.69 -1.89
CA ASN A 55 5.60 -8.03 -2.45
C ASN A 55 4.37 -8.72 -1.83
N GLN A 56 4.20 -8.60 -0.52
CA GLN A 56 3.03 -9.14 0.19
C GLN A 56 1.72 -8.46 -0.21
N PHE A 57 1.73 -7.14 -0.44
CA PHE A 57 0.58 -6.43 -1.01
C PHE A 57 0.26 -6.89 -2.44
N SER A 58 1.29 -7.12 -3.25
CA SER A 58 1.13 -7.68 -4.60
C SER A 58 0.54 -9.09 -4.57
N HIS A 59 0.96 -9.90 -3.61
CA HIS A 59 0.38 -11.22 -3.36
C HIS A 59 -1.08 -11.12 -2.90
N LEU A 60 -1.40 -10.25 -1.93
CA LEU A 60 -2.77 -9.99 -1.49
C LEU A 60 -3.67 -9.55 -2.65
N LYS A 61 -3.21 -8.63 -3.48
CA LYS A 61 -3.92 -8.22 -4.70
C LYS A 61 -4.20 -9.40 -5.61
N SER A 62 -3.20 -10.24 -5.87
CA SER A 62 -3.38 -11.44 -6.70
C SER A 62 -4.41 -12.41 -6.10
N VAL A 63 -4.41 -12.62 -4.79
CA VAL A 63 -5.43 -13.42 -4.09
C VAL A 63 -6.83 -12.84 -4.30
N ILE A 64 -6.99 -11.54 -4.12
CA ILE A 64 -8.24 -10.81 -4.34
C ILE A 64 -8.71 -10.93 -5.79
N GLU A 65 -7.82 -10.80 -6.77
CA GLU A 65 -8.15 -10.93 -8.19
C GLU A 65 -8.56 -12.35 -8.55
N VAL A 66 -7.86 -13.37 -8.05
CA VAL A 66 -8.25 -14.78 -8.26
C VAL A 66 -9.63 -15.04 -7.66
N GLN A 67 -9.90 -14.58 -6.43
CA GLN A 67 -11.23 -14.71 -5.81
C GLN A 67 -12.30 -13.97 -6.63
N SER A 68 -11.97 -12.80 -7.16
CA SER A 68 -12.87 -12.00 -7.99
C SER A 68 -13.20 -12.70 -9.32
N MET A 69 -12.20 -13.26 -10.00
CA MET A 69 -12.39 -13.98 -11.25
C MET A 69 -13.20 -15.26 -11.06
N LEU A 70 -12.90 -16.04 -10.01
CA LEU A 70 -13.68 -17.24 -9.67
C LEU A 70 -15.12 -16.89 -9.30
N GLY A 71 -15.30 -15.79 -8.57
CA GLY A 71 -16.61 -15.27 -8.18
C GLY A 71 -17.54 -14.92 -9.35
N VAL A 72 -16.98 -14.34 -10.41
CA VAL A 72 -17.73 -13.84 -11.57
C VAL A 72 -17.92 -14.93 -12.65
N ALA A 73 -17.11 -15.98 -12.67
CA ALA A 73 -17.14 -17.01 -13.71
C ALA A 73 -18.35 -17.96 -13.65
N GLU A 74 -19.10 -18.02 -12.54
CA GLU A 74 -20.14 -19.03 -12.34
C GLU A 74 -21.54 -18.45 -12.08
N ASN A 75 -22.51 -19.01 -12.82
CA ASN A 75 -23.93 -18.71 -12.72
C ASN A 75 -24.55 -19.46 -11.52
N ASP A 76 -25.06 -18.72 -10.54
CA ASP A 76 -26.17 -19.10 -9.65
C ASP A 76 -26.01 -20.38 -8.79
N GLN A 77 -24.80 -20.92 -8.58
CA GLN A 77 -24.56 -21.98 -7.60
C GLN A 77 -23.61 -21.50 -6.51
N PRO A 78 -23.92 -21.75 -5.22
CA PRO A 78 -23.04 -21.37 -4.12
C PRO A 78 -21.82 -22.30 -4.11
N ILE A 79 -20.75 -21.88 -4.79
CA ILE A 79 -19.43 -22.43 -4.49
C ILE A 79 -19.11 -21.99 -3.07
N SER A 80 -18.75 -22.95 -2.22
CA SER A 80 -18.27 -22.65 -0.89
C SER A 80 -16.88 -22.02 -1.04
N TYR A 81 -16.83 -20.70 -1.18
CA TYR A 81 -15.56 -19.97 -1.25
C TYR A 81 -14.83 -20.15 0.08
N SER A 82 -13.61 -20.68 -0.02
CA SER A 82 -12.75 -20.85 1.14
C SER A 82 -12.06 -19.52 1.43
N PRO A 83 -12.09 -19.02 2.68
CA PRO A 83 -11.35 -17.83 3.05
C PRO A 83 -9.87 -18.01 2.70
N MET A 84 -9.31 -17.06 1.97
CA MET A 84 -7.89 -17.01 1.66
C MET A 84 -7.19 -16.09 2.65
N SER A 85 -5.91 -16.34 2.92
CA SER A 85 -5.14 -15.62 3.94
C SER A 85 -3.83 -15.15 3.34
N SER A 86 -3.56 -13.85 3.44
CA SER A 86 -2.32 -13.23 2.98
C SER A 86 -1.56 -12.68 4.18
N PRO A 87 -0.29 -13.07 4.39
CA PRO A 87 0.53 -12.52 5.46
C PRO A 87 0.96 -11.09 5.13
N ILE A 88 1.08 -10.25 6.15
CA ILE A 88 1.68 -8.92 6.09
C ILE A 88 2.65 -8.79 7.26
N THR A 89 3.93 -8.57 6.99
CA THR A 89 4.95 -8.28 7.98
C THR A 89 4.79 -6.83 8.43
N MET A 90 4.62 -6.58 9.73
CA MET A 90 4.38 -5.22 10.21
C MET A 90 5.64 -4.46 10.63
N GLY A 91 6.74 -5.14 10.92
CA GLY A 91 7.95 -4.44 11.33
C GLY A 91 9.22 -5.24 11.06
N SER A 92 10.34 -4.64 11.43
CA SER A 92 11.66 -5.22 11.28
C SER A 92 12.29 -5.59 12.62
N GLU A 93 13.13 -6.62 12.61
CA GLU A 93 13.82 -7.07 13.82
C GLU A 93 15.01 -6.18 14.20
N GLN A 94 15.19 -5.98 15.51
CA GLN A 94 16.36 -5.30 16.09
C GLN A 94 17.63 -6.16 15.98
N LEU A 95 18.80 -5.51 15.95
CA LEU A 95 20.08 -6.22 15.99
C LEU A 95 20.45 -6.66 17.42
N PRO A 96 20.84 -7.92 17.64
CA PRO A 96 21.25 -8.38 18.97
C PRO A 96 22.53 -7.69 19.42
N TYR A 97 22.65 -7.44 20.73
CA TYR A 97 23.81 -6.81 21.41
C TYR A 97 24.07 -5.33 21.08
N PHE A 98 23.29 -4.73 20.18
CA PHE A 98 23.35 -3.31 19.85
C PHE A 98 22.08 -2.60 20.28
N VAL A 99 22.18 -1.31 20.61
CA VAL A 99 21.00 -0.47 20.88
C VAL A 99 20.46 -0.04 19.52
N THR A 100 19.40 -0.71 19.06
CA THR A 100 18.72 -0.43 17.79
C THR A 100 17.22 -0.40 18.01
N THR A 101 16.52 0.33 17.14
CA THR A 101 15.05 0.37 17.09
C THR A 101 14.63 -0.24 15.77
N GLY A 102 13.71 -1.21 15.79
CA GLY A 102 13.16 -1.78 14.56
C GLY A 102 11.99 -0.95 14.04
N ALA A 103 11.62 -1.15 12.79
CA ALA A 103 10.44 -0.55 12.19
C ALA A 103 9.17 -1.12 12.81
N LEU A 104 8.14 -0.28 12.88
CA LEU A 104 6.79 -0.66 13.26
C LEU A 104 5.85 -0.41 12.09
N GLY A 105 4.69 -1.06 12.13
CA GLY A 105 3.71 -0.89 11.08
C GLY A 105 2.30 -1.09 11.57
N GLN A 106 1.38 -0.51 10.82
CA GLN A 106 -0.06 -0.59 11.07
C GLN A 106 -0.78 -0.95 9.78
N VAL A 107 -1.75 -1.85 9.87
CA VAL A 107 -2.65 -2.21 8.76
C VAL A 107 -4.06 -1.76 9.10
N ASN A 108 -4.67 -1.01 8.19
CA ASN A 108 -6.02 -0.46 8.30
C ASN A 108 -6.87 -0.88 7.09
N ILE A 109 -8.13 -1.25 7.34
CA ILE A 109 -9.13 -1.54 6.31
C ILE A 109 -10.17 -0.41 6.32
N PHE A 110 -10.35 0.22 5.16
CA PHE A 110 -11.42 1.16 4.86
C PHE A 110 -12.43 0.43 3.98
N ASP A 111 -13.55 0.05 4.57
CA ASP A 111 -14.58 -0.76 3.94
C ASP A 111 -15.62 0.09 3.18
N LYS A 112 -16.66 -0.57 2.69
CA LYS A 112 -17.75 0.03 1.91
C LYS A 112 -18.48 1.18 2.61
N ASP A 113 -18.39 1.31 3.94
CA ASP A 113 -19.06 2.37 4.68
C ASP A 113 -18.21 3.66 4.72
N TYR A 114 -16.97 3.59 4.23
CA TYR A 114 -16.11 4.76 4.00
C TYR A 114 -16.52 5.51 2.72
N VAL A 115 -16.89 6.77 2.86
CA VAL A 115 -17.55 7.56 1.79
C VAL A 115 -16.65 8.61 1.12
N GLU A 116 -15.43 8.82 1.61
CA GLU A 116 -14.53 9.87 1.08
C GLU A 116 -13.93 9.47 -0.27
N SER A 117 -13.42 8.23 -0.38
CA SER A 117 -12.98 7.66 -1.66
C SER A 117 -14.11 6.89 -2.33
N LYS A 118 -14.46 7.25 -3.57
CA LYS A 118 -15.55 6.60 -4.33
C LYS A 118 -15.46 6.84 -5.84
N ILE A 119 -16.13 6.02 -6.61
CA ILE A 119 -16.37 6.20 -8.03
C ILE A 119 -17.83 6.59 -8.24
N ASP A 120 -18.06 7.69 -8.93
CA ASP A 120 -19.40 8.15 -9.29
C ASP A 120 -19.53 8.22 -10.81
N ILE A 121 -20.71 7.93 -11.33
CA ILE A 121 -20.98 7.85 -12.76
C ILE A 121 -22.37 8.38 -13.07
N LEU A 122 -22.54 8.89 -14.30
CA LEU A 122 -23.84 9.31 -14.80
C LEU A 122 -24.14 8.70 -16.17
N PRO A 123 -25.22 7.90 -16.33
CA PRO A 123 -26.26 7.57 -15.33
C PRO A 123 -25.72 6.81 -14.11
N LYS A 124 -26.42 6.96 -12.98
CA LYS A 124 -26.01 6.37 -11.71
C LYS A 124 -26.29 4.88 -11.68
N SER A 125 -25.41 4.11 -11.04
CA SER A 125 -25.66 2.70 -10.77
C SER A 125 -26.88 2.52 -9.84
N PRO A 126 -27.85 1.64 -10.19
CA PRO A 126 -29.02 1.37 -9.35
C PRO A 126 -28.66 0.88 -7.94
N ASP A 127 -27.61 0.07 -7.82
CA ASP A 127 -27.13 -0.49 -6.55
C ASP A 127 -26.32 0.52 -5.72
N PHE A 128 -25.77 1.55 -6.38
CA PHE A 128 -24.84 2.52 -5.78
C PHE A 128 -25.23 3.96 -6.09
N LEU A 129 -26.41 4.39 -5.62
CA LEU A 129 -26.95 5.74 -5.88
C LEU A 129 -26.08 6.91 -5.39
N ASN A 130 -25.19 6.67 -4.41
CA ASN A 130 -24.29 7.67 -3.84
C ASN A 130 -22.84 7.55 -4.34
N GLY A 131 -22.63 6.72 -5.36
CA GLY A 131 -21.31 6.31 -5.84
C GLY A 131 -20.88 4.97 -5.24
N ILE A 132 -20.00 4.28 -5.96
CA ILE A 132 -19.41 3.00 -5.58
C ILE A 132 -18.21 3.30 -4.66
N PRO A 133 -18.21 2.86 -3.39
CA PRO A 133 -17.10 3.10 -2.48
C PRO A 133 -15.79 2.55 -3.02
N LEU A 134 -14.74 3.35 -2.99
CA LEU A 134 -13.39 2.95 -3.40
C LEU A 134 -12.65 2.45 -2.16
N THR A 135 -12.96 1.22 -1.78
CA THR A 135 -12.44 0.61 -0.55
C THR A 135 -10.92 0.41 -0.61
N SER A 136 -10.28 0.45 0.56
CA SER A 136 -8.82 0.34 0.63
C SER A 136 -8.29 -0.46 1.81
N ILE A 137 -7.14 -1.10 1.60
CA ILE A 137 -6.31 -1.69 2.64
C ILE A 137 -5.01 -0.89 2.67
N ARG A 138 -4.68 -0.31 3.81
CA ARG A 138 -3.54 0.61 3.96
C ARG A 138 -2.55 0.02 4.95
N PHE A 139 -1.29 -0.08 4.55
CA PHE A 139 -0.15 -0.27 5.43
C PHE A 139 0.51 1.08 5.69
N LEU A 140 0.78 1.36 6.96
CA LEU A 140 1.52 2.53 7.41
C LEU A 140 2.83 2.05 8.04
N GLY A 141 3.96 2.39 7.44
CA GLY A 141 5.29 2.10 7.98
C GLY A 141 5.81 3.26 8.84
N ASP A 142 6.39 2.92 9.98
CA ASP A 142 7.08 3.83 10.90
C ASP A 142 8.53 3.34 11.04
N ASN A 143 9.40 3.90 10.22
CA ASN A 143 10.80 3.51 10.04
C ASN A 143 11.71 4.44 10.84
N ALA A 144 12.75 3.89 11.49
CA ALA A 144 13.66 4.69 12.31
C ALA A 144 14.90 5.20 11.54
N TYR A 145 15.28 4.51 10.46
CA TYR A 145 16.51 4.72 9.70
C TYR A 145 16.27 4.90 8.20
N PHE A 146 15.19 4.34 7.66
CA PHE A 146 14.74 4.49 6.28
C PHE A 146 13.54 5.42 6.16
N VAL A 147 13.20 5.83 4.93
CA VAL A 147 12.04 6.69 4.68
C VAL A 147 10.72 5.97 5.00
N ASP A 148 9.80 6.66 5.66
CA ASP A 148 8.45 6.15 5.87
C ASP A 148 7.74 5.92 4.54
N GLN A 149 7.14 4.74 4.40
CA GLN A 149 6.43 4.32 3.20
C GLN A 149 5.07 3.77 3.59
N ASN A 150 4.05 4.23 2.89
CA ASN A 150 2.69 3.75 3.04
C ASN A 150 2.28 3.01 1.77
N TYR A 151 1.81 1.78 1.92
CA TYR A 151 1.29 0.98 0.81
C TYR A 151 -0.22 0.91 0.88
N ILE A 152 -0.87 1.31 -0.20
CA ILE A 152 -2.32 1.44 -0.27
C ILE A 152 -2.84 0.57 -1.41
N LEU A 153 -3.58 -0.48 -1.09
CA LEU A 153 -4.39 -1.21 -2.05
C LEU A 153 -5.75 -0.52 -2.12
N GLU A 154 -6.00 0.28 -3.16
CA GLU A 154 -7.23 1.03 -3.36
C GLU A 154 -7.78 0.78 -4.77
N GLY A 155 -9.05 0.39 -4.90
CA GLY A 155 -9.65 0.10 -6.20
C GLY A 155 -8.93 -1.01 -6.98
N GLY A 156 -8.17 -1.87 -6.31
CA GLY A 156 -7.32 -2.87 -6.96
C GLY A 156 -5.98 -2.34 -7.50
N ALA A 157 -5.68 -1.04 -7.37
CA ALA A 157 -4.34 -0.50 -7.60
C ALA A 157 -3.51 -0.58 -6.32
N ILE A 158 -2.20 -0.79 -6.43
CA ILE A 158 -1.28 -0.61 -5.30
C ILE A 158 -0.57 0.72 -5.48
N ILE A 159 -0.70 1.60 -4.50
CA ILE A 159 -0.13 2.94 -4.46
C ILE A 159 0.92 2.98 -3.35
N LEU A 160 2.08 3.54 -3.66
CA LEU A 160 3.09 3.95 -2.68
C LEU A 160 2.89 5.43 -2.38
N LYS A 161 2.80 5.77 -1.11
CA LYS A 161 2.83 7.14 -0.60
C LYS A 161 4.01 7.34 0.32
N GLN A 162 4.77 8.40 0.05
CA GLN A 162 5.94 8.84 0.81
C GLN A 162 5.84 10.34 1.06
N ASN A 163 6.76 10.89 1.85
CA ASN A 163 6.80 12.32 2.14
C ASN A 163 7.02 13.19 0.90
N ASP A 164 7.67 12.65 -0.14
CA ASP A 164 8.00 13.34 -1.39
C ASP A 164 6.94 13.19 -2.49
N GLY A 165 5.95 12.32 -2.30
CA GLY A 165 4.83 12.18 -3.22
C GLY A 165 4.20 10.79 -3.23
N GLU A 166 3.43 10.56 -4.29
CA GLU A 166 2.63 9.36 -4.48
C GLU A 166 2.87 8.78 -5.87
N SER A 167 2.93 7.45 -5.95
CA SER A 167 3.15 6.71 -7.20
C SER A 167 2.41 5.40 -7.18
N THR A 168 1.77 5.04 -8.29
CA THR A 168 1.21 3.70 -8.47
C THR A 168 2.33 2.69 -8.72
N LYS A 169 2.31 1.56 -8.01
CA LYS A 169 3.23 0.43 -8.16
C LYS A 169 2.63 -0.72 -8.95
N VAL A 170 1.33 -0.97 -8.76
CA VAL A 170 0.59 -2.00 -9.51
C VAL A 170 -0.71 -1.41 -10.02
N THR A 171 -0.99 -1.62 -11.30
CA THR A 171 -2.19 -1.10 -11.95
C THR A 171 -3.44 -1.88 -11.51
N PRO A 172 -4.59 -1.22 -11.37
CA PRO A 172 -5.87 -1.89 -11.18
C PRO A 172 -6.26 -2.68 -12.43
N PRO A 173 -7.20 -3.63 -12.33
CA PRO A 173 -7.73 -4.39 -13.48
C PRO A 173 -8.70 -3.54 -14.29
N ILE A 174 -8.18 -2.47 -14.90
CA ILE A 174 -8.85 -1.60 -15.86
C ILE A 174 -8.41 -2.01 -17.26
N ASN A 175 -9.38 -2.22 -18.14
CA ASN A 175 -9.16 -2.46 -19.55
C ASN A 175 -9.95 -1.45 -20.38
N VAL A 176 -9.36 -0.97 -21.48
CA VAL A 176 -9.96 0.07 -22.30
C VAL A 176 -10.00 -0.40 -23.74
N GLN A 177 -11.14 -0.25 -24.38
CA GLN A 177 -11.39 -0.71 -25.74
C GLN A 177 -11.84 0.46 -26.61
N ASN A 178 -11.20 0.59 -27.77
CA ASN A 178 -11.49 1.65 -28.72
C ASN A 178 -12.39 1.12 -29.84
N TYR A 179 -13.65 1.56 -29.84
CA TYR A 179 -14.59 1.29 -30.92
C TYR A 179 -14.67 2.48 -31.87
N THR A 180 -15.32 2.29 -33.02
CA THR A 180 -15.46 3.33 -34.04
C THR A 180 -16.06 4.62 -33.47
N THR A 181 -17.10 4.50 -32.64
CA THR A 181 -17.89 5.63 -32.11
C THR A 181 -17.78 5.83 -30.61
N SER A 182 -17.19 4.89 -29.87
CA SER A 182 -17.09 4.95 -28.41
C SER A 182 -15.76 4.43 -27.88
N ILE A 183 -15.42 4.87 -26.68
CA ILE A 183 -14.36 4.30 -25.84
C ILE A 183 -15.06 3.57 -24.70
N LYS A 184 -14.80 2.27 -24.57
CA LYS A 184 -15.36 1.45 -23.50
C LYS A 184 -14.31 1.21 -22.42
N ILE A 185 -14.63 1.56 -21.18
CA ILE A 185 -13.81 1.29 -19.99
C ILE A 185 -14.44 0.14 -19.22
N ASN A 186 -13.72 -0.97 -19.12
CA ASN A 186 -14.09 -2.10 -18.28
C ASN A 186 -13.24 -2.07 -17.01
N TYR A 187 -13.88 -2.11 -15.85
CA TYR A 187 -13.17 -2.04 -14.58
C TYR A 187 -13.76 -3.02 -13.56
N THR A 188 -12.92 -3.96 -13.09
CA THR A 188 -13.25 -4.82 -11.95
C THR A 188 -12.80 -4.18 -10.64
N LEU A 189 -13.75 -3.90 -9.76
CA LEU A 189 -13.54 -3.18 -8.50
C LEU A 189 -13.71 -4.12 -7.30
N PRO A 190 -12.71 -4.27 -6.43
CA PRO A 190 -12.94 -4.91 -5.14
C PRO A 190 -13.70 -3.96 -4.20
N LEU A 191 -14.76 -4.47 -3.58
CA LEU A 191 -15.55 -3.81 -2.54
C LEU A 191 -15.36 -4.58 -1.23
N PHE A 192 -14.58 -4.03 -0.30
CA PHE A 192 -14.32 -4.67 0.98
C PHE A 192 -15.46 -4.41 1.98
N THR A 193 -15.93 -5.48 2.62
CA THR A 193 -16.83 -5.43 3.78
C THR A 193 -16.07 -5.93 4.99
N SER A 194 -15.74 -5.04 5.93
CA SER A 194 -14.89 -5.39 7.08
C SER A 194 -15.70 -6.01 8.23
N LYS A 195 -15.05 -6.86 9.01
CA LYS A 195 -15.62 -7.32 10.29
C LYS A 195 -15.36 -6.29 11.40
N PRO A 196 -16.40 -5.85 12.14
CA PRO A 196 -16.24 -4.90 13.24
C PRO A 196 -15.18 -5.36 14.26
N GLY A 197 -14.28 -4.44 14.63
CA GLY A 197 -13.19 -4.71 15.57
C GLY A 197 -12.01 -5.51 15.00
N LYS A 198 -11.99 -5.78 13.68
CA LYS A 198 -10.89 -6.44 12.97
C LYS A 198 -10.46 -5.69 11.70
N ASN A 199 -10.59 -4.38 11.74
CA ASN A 199 -10.25 -3.47 10.64
C ASN A 199 -8.94 -2.69 10.89
N ILE A 200 -8.32 -2.83 12.06
CA ILE A 200 -7.07 -2.18 12.42
C ILE A 200 -6.18 -3.12 13.26
N THR A 201 -4.87 -3.12 12.98
CA THR A 201 -3.86 -3.75 13.83
C THR A 201 -2.52 -3.06 13.64
N GLY A 202 -1.62 -3.16 14.61
CA GLY A 202 -0.26 -2.68 14.44
C GLY A 202 0.71 -3.38 15.38
N GLY A 203 2.00 -3.26 15.08
CA GLY A 203 3.08 -3.86 15.84
C GLY A 203 4.30 -4.16 14.96
N SER A 204 5.13 -5.08 15.41
CA SER A 204 6.32 -5.55 14.68
C SER A 204 6.19 -6.97 14.14
N GLU A 205 5.09 -7.67 14.48
CA GLU A 205 4.89 -9.07 14.11
C GLU A 205 4.21 -9.21 12.73
N ILE A 206 4.09 -10.46 12.26
CA ILE A 206 3.33 -10.79 11.07
C ILE A 206 1.84 -10.83 11.43
N THR A 207 1.03 -10.11 10.67
CA THR A 207 -0.43 -10.23 10.69
C THR A 207 -0.93 -10.93 9.43
N PHE A 208 -2.21 -11.30 9.42
CA PHE A 208 -2.85 -11.92 8.28
C PHE A 208 -4.10 -11.14 7.89
N ILE A 209 -4.22 -10.86 6.60
CA ILE A 209 -5.45 -10.35 6.00
C ILE A 209 -6.17 -11.55 5.41
N ARG A 210 -7.41 -11.76 5.85
CA ARG A 210 -8.26 -12.83 5.32
C ARG A 210 -9.36 -12.25 4.47
N THR A 211 -9.51 -12.79 3.26
CA THR A 211 -10.50 -12.37 2.28
C THR A 211 -11.41 -13.55 1.93
N ASN A 212 -12.71 -13.28 1.79
CA ASN A 212 -13.67 -14.26 1.32
C ASN A 212 -14.61 -13.61 0.32
N TYR A 213 -14.90 -14.30 -0.77
CA TYR A 213 -15.87 -13.82 -1.74
C TYR A 213 -17.28 -13.86 -1.15
N THR A 214 -18.06 -12.82 -1.45
CA THR A 214 -19.46 -12.70 -1.01
C THR A 214 -20.39 -12.73 -2.21
N ARG A 215 -20.28 -11.75 -3.11
CA ARG A 215 -21.12 -11.60 -4.31
C ARG A 215 -20.47 -10.63 -5.29
N TYR A 216 -21.06 -10.49 -6.47
CA TYR A 216 -20.70 -9.42 -7.39
C TYR A 216 -21.94 -8.64 -7.86
N TYR A 217 -21.70 -7.41 -8.28
CA TYR A 217 -22.64 -6.52 -8.96
C TYR A 217 -22.05 -6.20 -10.33
N SER A 218 -22.91 -6.04 -11.32
CA SER A 218 -22.50 -5.57 -12.64
C SER A 218 -23.30 -4.34 -13.00
N HIS A 219 -22.60 -3.32 -13.47
CA HIS A 219 -23.20 -2.11 -13.95
C HIS A 219 -22.57 -1.75 -15.30
N SER A 220 -23.39 -1.65 -16.33
CA SER A 220 -22.94 -1.36 -17.68
C SER A 220 -23.85 -0.31 -18.27
N ASP A 221 -23.26 0.81 -18.67
CA ASP A 221 -23.97 1.92 -19.28
C ASP A 221 -23.22 2.44 -20.51
N THR A 222 -24.01 2.79 -21.51
CA THR A 222 -23.53 3.35 -22.78
C THR A 222 -23.75 4.85 -22.80
N SER A 223 -22.82 5.60 -23.41
CA SER A 223 -22.91 7.07 -23.49
C SER A 223 -23.02 7.75 -22.12
N VAL A 224 -22.17 7.34 -21.19
CA VAL A 224 -21.95 7.94 -19.88
C VAL A 224 -21.54 9.40 -20.04
N SER A 225 -22.19 10.29 -19.29
CA SER A 225 -21.91 11.73 -19.32
C SER A 225 -20.58 12.05 -18.65
N TRP A 226 -20.27 11.36 -17.55
CA TRP A 226 -19.02 11.50 -16.82
C TRP A 226 -18.77 10.30 -15.89
N LEU A 227 -17.50 10.06 -15.61
CA LEU A 227 -16.98 9.13 -14.63
C LEU A 227 -16.03 9.91 -13.71
N TYR A 228 -16.37 9.98 -12.42
CA TYR A 228 -15.60 10.71 -11.41
C TYR A 228 -14.96 9.74 -10.43
N ILE A 229 -13.68 9.93 -10.15
CA ILE A 229 -12.92 9.15 -9.17
C ILE A 229 -12.51 10.10 -8.04
N TYR A 230 -13.11 9.92 -6.87
CA TYR A 230 -12.77 10.59 -5.63
C TYR A 230 -11.77 9.72 -4.86
N THR A 231 -10.65 10.30 -4.44
CA THR A 231 -9.57 9.59 -3.75
C THR A 231 -8.66 10.59 -3.05
N ASP A 232 -8.03 10.17 -1.96
CA ASP A 232 -6.94 10.94 -1.32
C ASP A 232 -5.64 10.91 -2.15
N TYR A 233 -5.53 9.99 -3.10
CA TYR A 233 -4.28 9.68 -3.83
C TYR A 233 -4.32 10.16 -5.28
N ILE A 234 -4.79 11.39 -5.51
CA ILE A 234 -5.05 11.95 -6.84
C ILE A 234 -3.81 11.95 -7.73
N GLN A 235 -2.62 12.21 -7.17
CA GLN A 235 -1.39 12.25 -7.94
C GLN A 235 -1.07 10.88 -8.53
N ALA A 236 -1.17 9.82 -7.72
CA ALA A 236 -0.94 8.45 -8.18
C ALA A 236 -1.96 8.02 -9.25
N TRP A 237 -3.24 8.26 -9.00
CA TRP A 237 -4.30 7.94 -9.96
C TRP A 237 -4.16 8.71 -11.27
N ASN A 238 -3.81 9.99 -11.22
CA ASN A 238 -3.59 10.76 -12.44
C ASN A 238 -2.39 10.24 -13.24
N GLN A 239 -1.29 9.91 -12.56
CA GLN A 239 -0.15 9.29 -13.23
C GLN A 239 -0.54 7.94 -13.87
N LEU A 240 -1.30 7.11 -13.16
CA LEU A 240 -1.79 5.84 -13.71
C LEU A 240 -2.64 6.05 -14.97
N LEU A 241 -3.53 7.05 -14.97
CA LEU A 241 -4.49 7.24 -16.05
C LEU A 241 -3.88 7.96 -17.26
N ILE A 242 -3.11 9.04 -17.07
CA ILE A 242 -2.68 9.92 -18.18
C ILE A 242 -1.20 10.33 -18.14
N ASN A 243 -0.32 9.62 -17.43
CA ASN A 243 1.11 9.97 -17.43
C ASN A 243 1.72 9.88 -18.84
N ASN A 244 2.14 11.03 -19.38
CA ASN A 244 3.05 11.27 -20.51
C ASN A 244 3.45 9.99 -21.28
N ASP A 245 2.57 9.52 -22.17
CA ASP A 245 2.78 8.37 -23.08
C ASP A 245 2.58 6.95 -22.54
N LYS A 246 2.33 6.77 -21.24
CA LYS A 246 2.20 5.43 -20.61
C LYS A 246 0.94 5.22 -19.77
N GLY A 247 0.18 6.28 -19.52
CA GLY A 247 -1.07 6.17 -18.79
C GLY A 247 -2.09 5.27 -19.50
N LEU A 248 -2.92 4.56 -18.74
CA LEU A 248 -3.95 3.64 -19.27
C LEU A 248 -4.89 4.30 -20.28
N LEU A 249 -5.13 5.60 -20.11
CA LEU A 249 -6.03 6.41 -20.92
C LEU A 249 -5.29 7.38 -21.86
N TRP A 250 -3.95 7.39 -21.85
CA TRP A 250 -3.17 8.40 -22.55
C TRP A 250 -3.44 8.46 -24.05
N GLU A 251 -3.50 7.31 -24.74
CA GLU A 251 -3.75 7.27 -26.19
C GLU A 251 -5.12 7.89 -26.52
N TYR A 252 -6.14 7.62 -25.71
CA TYR A 252 -7.49 8.10 -25.96
C TYR A 252 -7.65 9.58 -25.59
N TYR A 253 -6.97 10.01 -24.53
CA TYR A 253 -6.88 11.41 -24.12
C TYR A 253 -6.13 12.27 -25.15
N SER A 254 -4.94 11.83 -25.58
CA SER A 254 -4.10 12.57 -26.55
C SER A 254 -4.74 12.72 -27.93
N ASN A 255 -5.53 11.73 -28.36
CA ASN A 255 -6.34 11.79 -29.58
C ASN A 255 -7.65 12.59 -29.43
N GLY A 256 -7.98 13.08 -28.22
CA GLY A 256 -9.21 13.82 -27.95
C GLY A 256 -10.48 12.96 -28.01
N TYR A 257 -10.38 11.64 -27.85
CA TYR A 257 -11.54 10.75 -27.79
C TYR A 257 -12.28 10.88 -26.46
N ILE A 258 -11.53 11.09 -25.37
CA ILE A 258 -12.03 11.39 -24.03
C ILE A 258 -11.25 12.57 -23.45
N ASN A 259 -11.82 13.24 -22.46
CA ASN A 259 -11.11 14.25 -21.67
C ASN A 259 -10.88 13.71 -20.26
N VAL A 260 -9.71 14.01 -19.69
CA VAL A 260 -9.36 13.69 -18.31
C VAL A 260 -8.87 14.98 -17.65
N THR A 261 -9.58 15.44 -16.62
CA THR A 261 -9.30 16.71 -15.94
C THR A 261 -9.41 16.58 -14.43
N TYR A 262 -8.89 17.57 -13.72
CA TYR A 262 -9.14 17.75 -12.29
C TYR A 262 -10.31 18.71 -12.06
N ASP A 263 -11.01 18.54 -10.95
CA ASP A 263 -12.03 19.50 -10.50
C ASP A 263 -11.42 20.85 -10.09
N ASN A 264 -10.24 20.83 -9.47
CA ASN A 264 -9.51 22.03 -9.05
C ASN A 264 -8.00 21.87 -9.28
N PRO A 265 -7.33 22.81 -9.97
CA PRO A 265 -5.90 22.70 -10.25
C PRO A 265 -4.99 22.82 -9.02
N ASN A 266 -5.44 23.43 -7.92
CA ASN A 266 -4.62 23.66 -6.73
C ASN A 266 -4.80 22.58 -5.66
N PHE A 267 -6.03 22.10 -5.48
CA PHE A 267 -6.40 21.10 -4.49
C PHE A 267 -7.41 20.14 -5.12
N PRO A 268 -6.94 19.26 -6.03
CA PRO A 268 -7.85 18.36 -6.72
C PRO A 268 -8.42 17.36 -5.71
N THR A 269 -9.73 17.16 -5.75
CA THR A 269 -10.46 16.20 -4.90
C THR A 269 -11.00 15.02 -5.71
N ARG A 270 -11.05 15.17 -7.03
CA ARG A 270 -11.45 14.11 -7.95
C ARG A 270 -10.78 14.23 -9.31
N ILE A 271 -10.73 13.10 -10.00
CA ILE A 271 -10.40 13.02 -11.42
C ILE A 271 -11.71 12.87 -12.19
N GLU A 272 -11.88 13.69 -13.22
CA GLU A 272 -13.06 13.72 -14.08
C GLU A 272 -12.73 13.15 -15.46
N ILE A 273 -13.43 12.09 -15.84
CA ILE A 273 -13.35 11.49 -17.17
C ILE A 273 -14.66 11.79 -17.89
N THR A 274 -14.58 12.49 -19.02
CA THR A 274 -15.75 12.88 -19.83
C THR A 274 -15.57 12.49 -21.29
N PRO A 275 -16.67 12.27 -22.04
CA PRO A 275 -16.60 12.03 -23.47
C PRO A 275 -16.01 13.24 -24.21
N GLY A 276 -15.18 12.97 -25.21
CA GLY A 276 -14.62 13.97 -26.11
C GLY A 276 -15.27 13.86 -27.49
N THR A 277 -14.48 13.46 -28.49
CA THR A 277 -14.99 13.20 -29.85
C THR A 277 -15.69 11.84 -29.99
N LYS A 278 -15.53 10.94 -29.01
CA LYS A 278 -16.21 9.64 -28.94
C LYS A 278 -17.08 9.55 -27.68
N ASN A 279 -18.13 8.75 -27.75
CA ASN A 279 -18.96 8.45 -26.57
C ASN A 279 -18.14 7.64 -25.56
N LEU A 280 -18.48 7.77 -24.28
CA LEU A 280 -17.88 7.00 -23.19
C LEU A 280 -18.84 5.89 -22.77
N ASP A 281 -18.41 4.64 -22.88
CA ASP A 281 -19.14 3.48 -22.37
C ASP A 281 -18.39 2.95 -21.14
N VAL A 282 -19.09 2.59 -20.08
CA VAL A 282 -18.46 2.13 -18.83
C VAL A 282 -19.11 0.83 -18.38
N GLU A 283 -18.28 -0.17 -18.11
CA GLU A 283 -18.67 -1.45 -17.53
C GLU A 283 -17.90 -1.66 -16.22
N LEU A 284 -18.61 -1.60 -15.10
CA LEU A 284 -18.09 -1.83 -13.76
C LEU A 284 -18.54 -3.20 -13.26
N THR A 285 -17.57 -4.04 -12.91
CA THR A 285 -17.82 -5.29 -12.19
C THR A 285 -17.37 -5.09 -10.75
N ILE A 286 -18.31 -4.94 -9.81
CA ILE A 286 -18.01 -4.71 -8.40
C ILE A 286 -18.05 -6.06 -7.68
N VAL A 287 -16.93 -6.51 -7.13
CA VAL A 287 -16.83 -7.78 -6.40
C VAL A 287 -16.78 -7.49 -4.90
N GLU A 288 -17.82 -7.88 -4.18
CA GLU A 288 -17.86 -7.77 -2.73
C GLU A 288 -17.09 -8.91 -2.07
N LEU A 289 -16.15 -8.53 -1.20
CA LEU A 289 -15.29 -9.42 -0.45
C LEU A 289 -15.40 -9.10 1.04
N GLY A 290 -15.74 -10.10 1.86
CA GLY A 290 -15.55 -10.02 3.30
C GLY A 290 -14.07 -9.97 3.64
N VAL A 291 -13.65 -9.01 4.47
CA VAL A 291 -12.24 -8.85 4.88
C VAL A 291 -12.13 -8.74 6.40
N GLN A 292 -11.10 -9.39 6.97
CA GLN A 292 -10.73 -9.16 8.37
C GLN A 292 -9.22 -9.28 8.56
N ILE A 293 -8.71 -8.60 9.59
CA ILE A 293 -7.36 -8.74 10.09
C ILE A 293 -7.31 -9.78 11.21
N GLY A 294 -6.29 -10.65 11.19
CA GLY A 294 -6.00 -11.61 12.26
C GLY A 294 -6.82 -12.91 12.21
N PRO A 295 -6.68 -13.78 13.22
CA PRO A 295 -7.30 -15.11 13.23
C PRO A 295 -8.83 -15.04 13.40
N GLY A 296 -9.57 -15.91 12.69
CA GLY A 296 -11.03 -16.06 12.79
C GLY A 296 -11.68 -16.50 11.48
N PHE A 297 -12.98 -16.83 11.49
CA PHE A 297 -13.73 -17.11 10.26
C PHE A 297 -14.22 -15.79 9.62
N VAL A 298 -13.97 -15.61 8.32
CA VAL A 298 -14.57 -14.53 7.54
C VAL A 298 -15.96 -15.01 7.15
N ILE A 299 -16.99 -14.48 7.81
CA ILE A 299 -18.38 -14.83 7.49
C ILE A 299 -18.75 -14.00 6.27
N SER A 300 -19.18 -14.66 5.20
CA SER A 300 -19.97 -14.03 4.14
C SER A 300 -21.36 -13.81 4.73
N ASP A 301 -21.70 -12.58 5.11
CA ASP A 301 -23.07 -12.22 5.47
C ASP A 301 -23.94 -12.06 4.21
#